data_AF-A0A6J4T932-F1
#
_entry.id   AF-A0A6J4T932-F1
#
_cell.length_a   1.000
_cell.length_b   1.000
_cell.length_c   1.000
_cell.angle_alpha   90.00
_cell.angle_beta   90.00
_cell.angle_gamma   90.00
#
_symmetry.space_group_name_H-M   'P 1'
#
loop_
_entity.id
_entity.type
_entity.pdbx_description
1 polymer ?
#
loop_
_entity_poly.entity_id
_entity_poly.type
_entity_poly.pdbx_seq_one_letter_code
_entity_poly.pdbx_strand_id
1 'polypeptide(L)'
;MARSTNGANLAEELRVVNPPAGEYVVRVINVTAVDPSFTGRIEFASPEPPESWRMTCEVGGRVVETRDVIVNRGERVGADICPVARTETPAQTGTTPGSGTTPATPGAGVVTTGPFRLAIAADRRRLKRALARGFRVRVRCGRSCTLRTTVKADAATGRRYGLTRRNAAVTVGRAPTIETPAGRRTYTVRFTKKAARRLRRARSLRLTVVVTASGENAAARTARKTIRLR
;
A
#
# COMPACT_ATOMS: atom_id res chain seq x y z
N MET A 1 -8.92 15.29 2.96
CA MET A 1 -10.38 15.09 2.98
C MET A 1 -10.91 15.90 1.81
N ALA A 2 -11.51 15.27 0.81
CA ALA A 2 -12.24 16.02 -0.21
C ALA A 2 -13.59 16.46 0.39
N ARG A 3 -14.00 17.70 0.09
CA ARG A 3 -15.29 18.28 0.49
C ARG A 3 -15.90 18.88 -0.78
N SER A 4 -17.19 18.62 -1.01
CA SER A 4 -17.99 19.33 -2.01
C SER A 4 -18.83 20.39 -1.29
N THR A 5 -18.99 21.56 -1.91
CA THR A 5 -19.65 22.75 -1.31
C THR A 5 -20.64 23.40 -2.29
N ASN A 6 -21.15 22.67 -3.28
CA ASN A 6 -22.02 23.28 -4.29
C ASN A 6 -23.49 23.24 -3.85
N GLY A 7 -23.92 24.26 -3.11
CA GLY A 7 -25.32 24.44 -2.66
C GLY A 7 -26.35 24.76 -3.76
N ALA A 8 -25.99 24.62 -5.04
CA ALA A 8 -26.87 24.94 -6.17
C ALA A 8 -27.47 23.70 -6.86
N ASN A 9 -27.01 22.49 -6.53
CA ASN A 9 -27.37 21.27 -7.25
C ASN A 9 -28.13 20.29 -6.34
N LEU A 10 -29.05 19.51 -6.91
CA LEU A 10 -29.78 18.42 -6.22
C LEU A 10 -28.89 17.19 -5.93
N ALA A 11 -27.61 17.22 -6.34
CA ALA A 11 -26.66 16.14 -6.14
C ALA A 11 -25.28 16.69 -5.79
N GLU A 12 -24.58 15.99 -4.90
CA GLU A 12 -23.21 16.25 -4.49
C GLU A 12 -22.31 15.11 -5.00
N GLU A 13 -21.21 15.43 -5.69
CA GLU A 13 -20.27 14.44 -6.20
C GLU A 13 -18.96 14.47 -5.40
N LEU A 14 -18.46 13.28 -5.04
CA LEU A 14 -17.16 13.12 -4.39
C LEU A 14 -16.27 12.21 -5.24
N ARG A 15 -15.24 12.79 -5.87
CA ARG A 15 -14.25 12.02 -6.62
C ARG A 15 -12.95 11.88 -5.81
N VAL A 16 -12.48 10.64 -5.66
CA VAL A 16 -11.17 10.34 -5.07
C VAL A 16 -10.31 9.70 -6.15
N VAL A 17 -9.24 10.39 -6.56
CA VAL A 17 -8.31 9.89 -7.58
C VAL A 17 -7.24 9.02 -6.89
N ASN A 18 -6.99 7.83 -7.44
CA ASN A 18 -6.03 6.85 -6.92
C ASN A 18 -6.21 6.51 -5.42
N PRO A 19 -7.42 6.15 -4.96
CA PRO A 19 -7.65 5.80 -3.57
C PRO A 19 -6.86 4.53 -3.20
N PRO A 20 -6.12 4.49 -2.07
CA PRO A 20 -5.47 3.27 -1.62
C PRO A 20 -6.51 2.17 -1.33
N ALA A 21 -6.16 0.89 -1.50
CA ALA A 21 -7.09 -0.18 -1.14
C ALA A 21 -7.50 -0.11 0.35
N GLY A 22 -8.81 -0.13 0.63
CA GLY A 22 -9.30 0.02 2.01
C GLY A 22 -10.82 0.16 2.13
N GLU A 23 -11.27 0.31 3.38
CA GLU A 23 -12.65 0.61 3.73
C GLU A 23 -12.84 2.14 3.70
N TYR A 24 -13.88 2.58 3.01
CA TYR A 24 -14.23 3.99 2.86
C TYR A 24 -15.54 4.28 3.59
N VAL A 25 -15.60 5.40 4.29
CA VAL A 25 -16.81 5.87 4.98
C VAL A 25 -17.22 7.20 4.36
N VAL A 26 -18.37 7.20 3.70
CA VAL A 26 -19.04 8.43 3.25
C VAL A 26 -19.92 8.93 4.39
N ARG A 27 -19.83 10.22 4.72
CA ARG A 27 -20.70 10.87 5.70
C ARG A 27 -21.44 11.99 5.02
N VAL A 28 -22.77 11.88 4.98
CA VAL A 28 -23.65 12.98 4.60
C VAL A 28 -23.89 13.82 5.83
N ILE A 29 -23.60 15.12 5.75
CA ILE A 29 -23.83 16.09 6.82
C ILE A 29 -24.87 17.06 6.32
N ASN A 30 -26.03 17.07 6.96
CA ASN A 30 -27.02 18.11 6.73
C ASN A 30 -26.49 19.41 7.36
N VAL A 31 -26.14 20.40 6.53
CA VAL A 31 -25.55 21.67 6.98
C VAL A 31 -26.62 22.71 7.29
N THR A 32 -27.70 22.76 6.50
CA THR A 32 -28.71 23.84 6.55
C THR A 32 -30.15 23.42 6.26
N ALA A 33 -30.44 22.15 5.95
CA ALA A 33 -31.81 21.73 5.64
C ALA A 33 -32.66 21.70 6.92
N VAL A 34 -33.81 22.37 6.85
CA VAL A 34 -34.78 22.52 7.95
C VAL A 34 -35.45 21.18 8.30
N ASP A 35 -35.59 20.28 7.32
CA ASP A 35 -36.04 18.91 7.53
C ASP A 35 -34.83 18.00 7.84
N PRO A 36 -34.80 17.32 9.01
CA PRO A 36 -33.72 16.40 9.35
C PRO A 36 -33.77 15.10 8.54
N SER A 37 -34.88 14.81 7.85
CA SER A 37 -35.02 13.62 7.03
C SER A 37 -34.51 13.88 5.62
N PHE A 38 -33.54 13.07 5.20
CA PHE A 38 -33.12 13.00 3.81
C PHE A 38 -33.13 11.54 3.37
N THR A 39 -33.53 11.30 2.14
CA THR A 39 -33.37 10.02 1.46
C THR A 39 -32.40 10.22 0.31
N GLY A 40 -31.50 9.26 0.12
CA GLY A 40 -30.48 9.34 -0.92
C GLY A 40 -29.87 7.98 -1.18
N ARG A 41 -29.33 7.80 -2.37
CA ARG A 41 -28.60 6.60 -2.76
C ARG A 41 -27.12 6.94 -2.89
N ILE A 42 -26.27 6.11 -2.29
CA ILE A 42 -24.82 6.16 -2.52
C ILE A 42 -24.51 5.12 -3.57
N GLU A 43 -24.03 5.56 -4.72
CA GLU A 43 -23.57 4.67 -5.79
C GLU A 43 -22.05 4.67 -5.81
N PHE A 44 -21.47 3.47 -5.84
CA PHE A 44 -20.03 3.28 -5.96
C PHE A 44 -19.73 2.86 -7.40
N ALA A 45 -19.10 3.76 -8.16
CA ALA A 45 -18.46 3.38 -9.41
C ALA A 45 -17.05 2.86 -9.09
N SER A 46 -16.72 1.66 -9.58
CA SER A 46 -15.31 1.23 -9.59
C SER A 46 -14.53 2.17 -10.49
N PRO A 47 -13.25 2.49 -10.19
CA PRO A 47 -12.41 3.15 -11.18
C PRO A 47 -12.43 2.27 -12.42
N GLU A 48 -12.85 2.84 -13.55
CA GLU A 48 -12.76 2.14 -14.83
C GLU A 48 -11.29 1.73 -15.00
N PRO A 49 -11.01 0.45 -15.24
CA PRO A 49 -9.63 0.00 -15.39
C PRO A 49 -8.98 0.80 -16.51
N PRO A 50 -7.67 1.11 -16.41
CA PRO A 50 -6.97 1.71 -17.52
C PRO A 50 -7.11 0.80 -18.74
N GLU A 51 -7.31 1.41 -19.89
CA GLU A 51 -7.48 0.69 -21.14
C GLU A 51 -6.09 0.19 -21.57
N SER A 52 -6.01 -1.08 -21.96
CA SER A 52 -4.77 -1.72 -22.39
C SER A 52 -4.88 -2.15 -23.85
N TRP A 53 -4.01 -1.62 -24.70
CA TRP A 53 -3.90 -2.00 -26.10
C TRP A 53 -2.57 -2.69 -26.34
N ARG A 54 -2.61 -3.75 -27.13
CA ARG A 54 -1.41 -4.32 -27.74
C ARG A 54 -1.26 -3.73 -29.12
N MET A 55 -0.21 -2.98 -29.33
CA MET A 55 0.06 -2.34 -30.61
C MET A 55 1.25 -3.05 -31.28
N THR A 56 1.11 -3.38 -32.55
CA THR A 56 2.13 -4.07 -33.34
C THR A 56 2.64 -3.11 -34.41
N CYS A 57 3.96 -3.13 -34.62
CA CYS A 57 4.57 -2.50 -35.78
C CYS A 57 4.77 -3.56 -36.86
N GLU A 58 4.24 -3.31 -38.06
CA GLU A 58 4.35 -4.21 -39.20
C GLU A 58 5.07 -3.54 -40.37
N VAL A 59 6.10 -4.20 -40.91
CA VAL A 59 6.85 -3.74 -42.08
C VAL A 59 6.87 -4.89 -43.08
N GLY A 60 6.33 -4.65 -44.28
CA GLY A 60 6.28 -5.67 -45.35
C GLY A 60 5.48 -6.92 -44.98
N GLY A 61 4.39 -6.77 -44.20
CA GLY A 61 3.55 -7.89 -43.77
C GLY A 61 4.15 -8.73 -42.62
N ARG A 62 5.25 -8.28 -42.01
CA ARG A 62 5.87 -8.92 -40.85
C ARG A 62 5.84 -8.00 -39.64
N VAL A 63 5.43 -8.54 -38.49
CA VAL A 63 5.51 -7.85 -37.19
C VAL A 63 6.99 -7.72 -36.79
N VAL A 64 7.47 -6.48 -36.66
CA VAL A 64 8.85 -6.16 -36.24
C VAL A 64 8.94 -5.76 -34.77
N GLU A 65 7.87 -5.22 -34.20
CA GLU A 65 7.79 -4.86 -32.78
C GLU A 65 6.37 -5.05 -32.25
N THR A 66 6.24 -5.33 -30.96
CA THR A 66 4.96 -5.37 -30.26
C THR A 66 5.11 -4.67 -28.92
N ARG A 67 4.21 -3.73 -28.63
CA ARG A 67 4.23 -2.93 -27.41
C ARG A 67 2.85 -2.89 -26.78
N ASP A 68 2.80 -3.18 -25.49
CA ASP A 68 1.60 -2.96 -24.70
C ASP A 68 1.57 -1.47 -24.29
N VAL A 69 0.48 -0.78 -24.61
CA VAL A 69 0.19 0.61 -24.23
C VAL A 69 -0.96 0.59 -23.24
N ILE A 70 -0.75 1.20 -22.08
CA ILE A 70 -1.76 1.35 -21.04
C ILE A 70 -2.05 2.85 -20.94
N VAL A 71 -3.28 3.29 -21.20
CA VAL A 71 -3.70 4.67 -20.93
C VAL A 71 -4.92 4.75 -20.03
N ASN A 72 -4.94 5.79 -19.19
CA ASN A 72 -6.12 6.13 -18.41
C ASN A 72 -7.19 6.73 -19.33
N ARG A 73 -8.47 6.61 -18.96
CA ARG A 73 -9.55 7.21 -19.76
C ARG A 73 -9.39 8.74 -19.83
N GLY A 74 -9.33 9.25 -21.06
CA GLY A 74 -9.11 10.67 -21.36
C GLY A 74 -7.63 11.07 -21.48
N GLU A 75 -6.70 10.18 -21.16
CA GLU A 75 -5.27 10.39 -21.38
C GLU A 75 -4.92 10.16 -22.85
N ARG A 76 -4.02 11.00 -23.39
CA ARG A 76 -3.46 10.84 -24.72
C ARG A 76 -1.99 10.51 -24.60
N VAL A 77 -1.58 9.34 -25.09
CA VAL A 77 -0.17 8.94 -25.15
C VAL A 77 0.27 8.92 -26.60
N GLY A 78 1.33 9.68 -26.90
CA GLY A 78 2.09 9.49 -28.13
C GLY A 78 2.93 8.22 -27.99
N ALA A 79 2.59 7.19 -28.74
CA ALA A 79 3.39 5.98 -28.83
C ALA A 79 4.07 5.98 -30.21
N ASP A 80 5.40 6.12 -30.21
CA ASP A 80 6.20 5.75 -31.38
C ASP A 80 6.33 4.22 -31.35
N ILE A 81 5.56 3.56 -32.21
CA ILE A 81 5.38 2.09 -32.21
C ILE A 81 6.30 1.45 -33.25
N CYS A 82 6.72 2.23 -34.23
CA CYS A 82 7.60 1.81 -35.29
C CYS A 82 8.79 2.77 -35.30
N PRO A 83 9.85 2.51 -34.51
CA PRO A 83 11.14 3.11 -34.81
C PRO A 83 11.62 2.47 -36.11
N VAL A 84 11.05 2.90 -37.25
CA VAL A 84 11.65 2.66 -38.56
C VAL A 84 13.08 3.12 -38.41
N ALA A 85 14.01 2.19 -38.62
CA ALA A 85 15.43 2.40 -38.44
C ALA A 85 15.78 3.80 -38.93
N ARG A 86 16.05 4.72 -37.99
CA ARG A 86 16.74 5.95 -38.35
C ARG A 86 18.05 5.42 -38.90
N THR A 87 18.18 5.46 -40.22
CA THR A 87 19.44 5.20 -40.88
C THR A 87 20.35 6.30 -40.36
N GLU A 88 21.14 5.98 -39.33
CA GLU A 88 22.21 6.85 -38.88
C GLU A 88 23.19 6.94 -40.04
N THR A 89 23.12 8.03 -40.80
CA THR A 89 24.20 8.47 -41.68
C THR A 89 25.39 8.82 -40.77
N PRO A 90 26.54 8.14 -40.84
CA PRO A 90 27.72 8.54 -40.10
C PRO A 90 28.43 9.64 -40.87
N ALA A 91 28.24 10.89 -40.48
CA ALA A 91 29.13 11.98 -40.87
C ALA A 91 29.13 13.08 -39.81
N GLN A 92 30.12 13.04 -38.92
CA GLN A 92 30.60 14.24 -38.23
C GLN A 92 32.05 14.05 -37.78
N THR A 93 32.97 14.40 -38.68
CA THR A 93 34.34 14.78 -38.35
C THR A 93 34.30 16.27 -38.04
N GLY A 94 34.46 16.64 -36.77
CA GLY A 94 34.39 18.04 -36.33
C GLY A 94 34.83 18.20 -34.88
N THR A 95 36.12 18.44 -34.70
CA THR A 95 36.83 18.73 -33.45
C THR A 95 36.30 19.99 -32.77
N THR A 96 35.87 19.91 -31.49
CA THR A 96 35.94 21.02 -30.49
C THR A 96 35.77 20.43 -29.08
N PRO A 97 36.69 20.66 -28.13
CA PRO A 97 36.53 20.24 -26.74
C PRO A 97 35.73 21.29 -25.95
N GLY A 98 34.44 21.01 -25.73
CA GLY A 98 33.59 21.74 -24.80
C GLY A 98 33.07 20.80 -23.73
N SER A 99 33.46 21.03 -22.48
CA SER A 99 32.94 20.35 -21.29
C SER A 99 31.46 20.71 -21.08
N GLY A 100 30.57 20.09 -21.86
CA GLY A 100 29.13 20.17 -21.70
C GLY A 100 28.64 18.92 -20.98
N THR A 101 28.28 19.05 -19.71
CA THR A 101 27.64 18.00 -18.91
C THR A 101 26.31 17.63 -19.56
N THR A 102 26.29 16.58 -20.39
CA THR A 102 25.06 16.05 -20.98
C THR A 102 24.17 15.55 -19.83
N PRO A 103 22.93 16.05 -19.66
CA PRO A 103 22.02 15.53 -18.67
C PRO A 103 21.72 14.07 -19.02
N ALA A 104 22.14 13.15 -18.15
CA ALA A 104 21.85 11.73 -18.32
C ALA A 104 20.34 11.55 -18.46
N THR A 105 19.89 11.13 -19.65
CA THR A 105 18.52 10.72 -19.90
C THR A 105 18.17 9.64 -18.87
N PRO A 106 17.15 9.84 -18.01
CA PRO A 106 16.75 8.83 -17.04
C PRO A 106 16.37 7.55 -17.79
N GLY A 107 17.22 6.53 -17.72
CA GLY A 107 16.95 5.24 -18.33
C GLY A 107 15.61 4.72 -17.84
N ALA A 108 14.73 4.33 -18.76
CA ALA A 108 13.43 3.76 -18.45
C ALA A 108 13.62 2.60 -17.46
N GLY A 109 13.18 2.81 -16.21
CA GLY A 109 13.35 1.84 -15.14
C GLY A 109 12.61 0.56 -15.49
N VAL A 110 13.34 -0.55 -15.59
CA VAL A 110 12.76 -1.88 -15.81
C VAL A 110 11.83 -2.22 -14.65
N VAL A 111 10.52 -2.19 -14.90
CA VAL A 111 9.50 -2.56 -13.92
C VAL A 111 9.62 -4.07 -13.68
N THR A 112 10.22 -4.45 -12.54
CA THR A 112 10.39 -5.86 -12.22
C THR A 112 9.07 -6.47 -11.74
N THR A 113 8.38 -7.22 -12.60
CA THR A 113 7.12 -7.93 -12.35
C THR A 113 7.28 -9.22 -11.55
N GLY A 114 8.14 -9.21 -10.52
CA GLY A 114 8.37 -10.36 -9.64
C GLY A 114 7.32 -10.53 -8.53
N PRO A 115 7.21 -11.74 -7.94
CA PRO A 115 6.30 -11.97 -6.83
C PRO A 115 6.68 -11.14 -5.60
N PHE A 116 5.68 -10.54 -4.94
CA PHE A 116 5.91 -9.74 -3.74
C PHE A 116 6.44 -10.59 -2.57
N ARG A 117 7.70 -10.38 -2.17
CA ARG A 117 8.30 -11.08 -1.04
C ARG A 117 8.11 -10.27 0.24
N LEU A 118 7.51 -10.90 1.26
CA LEU A 118 7.34 -10.35 2.60
C LEU A 118 7.89 -11.37 3.62
N ALA A 119 8.83 -10.93 4.46
CA ALA A 119 9.33 -11.74 5.58
C ALA A 119 9.31 -10.92 6.87
N ILE A 120 9.02 -11.57 7.99
CA ILE A 120 8.93 -10.91 9.31
C ILE A 120 9.68 -11.70 10.39
N ALA A 121 10.29 -10.96 11.30
CA ALA A 121 10.85 -11.47 12.54
C ALA A 121 10.45 -10.55 13.70
N ALA A 122 10.35 -11.09 14.90
CA ALA A 122 10.00 -10.31 16.09
C ALA A 122 10.95 -10.66 17.22
N ASP A 123 11.49 -9.64 17.87
CA ASP A 123 12.44 -9.79 18.96
C ASP A 123 11.75 -10.46 20.16
N ARG A 124 12.43 -11.43 20.76
CA ARG A 124 12.04 -11.98 22.06
C ARG A 124 12.59 -11.06 23.14
N ARG A 125 11.72 -10.49 23.97
CA ARG A 125 12.10 -9.60 25.09
C ARG A 125 11.45 -10.08 26.38
N ARG A 126 12.02 -9.62 27.51
CA ARG A 126 11.36 -9.78 28.80
C ARG A 126 9.97 -9.17 28.76
N LEU A 127 8.95 -9.91 29.21
CA LEU A 127 7.55 -9.53 29.10
C LEU A 127 7.27 -8.17 29.74
N LYS A 128 7.78 -7.93 30.96
CA LYS A 128 7.65 -6.63 31.65
C LYS A 128 8.16 -5.46 30.78
N ARG A 129 9.33 -5.61 30.16
CA ARG A 129 9.92 -4.57 29.29
C ARG A 129 9.12 -4.41 27.99
N ALA A 130 8.60 -5.49 27.43
CA ALA A 130 7.75 -5.45 26.25
C ALA A 130 6.40 -4.76 26.53
N LEU A 131 5.79 -4.97 27.69
CA LEU A 131 4.55 -4.28 28.08
C LEU A 131 4.78 -2.77 28.28
N ALA A 132 5.93 -2.39 28.86
CA ALA A 132 6.26 -0.99 29.13
C ALA A 132 6.70 -0.21 27.88
N ARG A 133 7.55 -0.80 27.03
CA ARG A 133 8.21 -0.09 25.92
C ARG A 133 7.83 -0.62 24.53
N GLY A 134 7.08 -1.71 24.46
CA GLY A 134 6.86 -2.45 23.23
C GLY A 134 8.02 -3.41 22.90
N PHE A 135 7.86 -4.12 21.79
CA PHE A 135 8.87 -5.02 21.23
C PHE A 135 9.14 -4.67 19.78
N ARG A 136 10.34 -5.03 19.29
CA ARG A 136 10.76 -4.71 17.93
C ARG A 136 10.30 -5.79 16.96
N VAL A 137 9.78 -5.37 15.82
CA VAL A 137 9.47 -6.22 14.67
C VAL A 137 10.37 -5.80 13.53
N ARG A 138 11.04 -6.78 12.92
CA ARG A 138 11.85 -6.62 11.72
C ARG A 138 11.06 -7.14 10.55
N VAL A 139 11.02 -6.37 9.48
CA VAL A 139 10.32 -6.72 8.24
C VAL A 139 11.30 -6.63 7.08
N ARG A 140 11.10 -7.47 6.08
CA ARG A 140 11.77 -7.36 4.79
C ARG A 140 10.70 -7.35 3.70
N CYS A 141 10.64 -6.27 2.94
CA CYS A 141 9.83 -6.18 1.73
C CYS A 141 10.74 -6.26 0.48
N GLY A 142 10.29 -6.97 -0.55
CA GLY A 142 11.02 -7.05 -1.83
C GLY A 142 10.92 -5.78 -2.69
N ARG A 143 9.92 -4.94 -2.43
CA ARG A 143 9.65 -3.64 -3.07
C ARG A 143 9.11 -2.65 -2.04
N SER A 144 8.84 -1.40 -2.42
CA SER A 144 8.11 -0.46 -1.57
C SER A 144 6.78 -1.08 -1.09
N CYS A 145 6.46 -0.88 0.18
CA CYS A 145 5.26 -1.47 0.77
C CYS A 145 4.72 -0.60 1.93
N THR A 146 3.40 -0.56 2.07
CA THR A 146 2.68 -0.02 3.23
C THR A 146 2.36 -1.15 4.19
N LEU A 147 2.73 -1.00 5.45
CA LEU A 147 2.65 -2.04 6.47
C LEU A 147 1.59 -1.71 7.52
N ARG A 148 0.71 -2.68 7.80
CA ARG A 148 -0.22 -2.66 8.93
C ARG A 148 0.10 -3.82 9.86
N THR A 149 0.38 -3.52 11.12
CA THR A 149 0.81 -4.53 12.09
C THR A 149 -0.10 -4.59 13.29
N THR A 150 -0.58 -5.80 13.58
CA THR A 150 -1.39 -6.10 14.76
C THR A 150 -0.78 -7.26 15.54
N VAL A 151 -0.98 -7.25 16.86
CA VAL A 151 -0.55 -8.32 17.75
C VAL A 151 -1.77 -8.89 18.40
N LYS A 152 -1.94 -10.21 18.27
CA LYS A 152 -3.08 -10.93 18.81
C LYS A 152 -2.64 -11.82 19.97
N ALA A 153 -3.44 -11.82 21.04
CA ALA A 153 -3.43 -12.87 22.04
C ALA A 153 -4.50 -13.91 21.66
N ASP A 154 -4.26 -15.18 21.97
CA ASP A 154 -5.26 -16.23 21.77
C ASP A 154 -6.48 -16.03 22.68
N ALA A 155 -7.58 -16.74 22.36
CA ALA A 155 -8.84 -16.62 23.10
C ALA A 155 -8.69 -17.00 24.58
N ALA A 156 -7.89 -18.03 24.89
CA ALA A 156 -7.67 -18.50 26.26
C ALA A 156 -6.97 -17.44 27.12
N THR A 157 -5.89 -16.84 26.61
CA THR A 157 -5.19 -15.70 27.21
C THR A 157 -6.13 -14.50 27.33
N GLY A 158 -6.91 -14.26 26.27
CA GLY A 158 -7.90 -13.20 26.21
C GLY A 158 -8.92 -13.27 27.35
N ARG A 159 -9.47 -14.47 27.62
CA ARG A 159 -10.39 -14.72 28.74
C ARG A 159 -9.67 -14.65 30.09
N ARG A 160 -8.53 -15.34 30.23
CA ARG A 160 -7.77 -15.41 31.49
C ARG A 160 -7.40 -14.04 32.06
N TYR A 161 -7.06 -13.07 31.20
CA TYR A 161 -6.69 -11.72 31.61
C TYR A 161 -7.81 -10.68 31.41
N GLY A 162 -9.04 -11.12 31.08
CA GLY A 162 -10.20 -10.22 30.94
C GLY A 162 -10.04 -9.20 29.79
N LEU A 163 -9.41 -9.60 28.69
CA LEU A 163 -9.30 -8.82 27.46
C LEU A 163 -10.54 -8.98 26.57
N THR A 164 -11.15 -10.16 26.59
CA THR A 164 -12.38 -10.51 25.88
C THR A 164 -13.20 -11.53 26.68
N ARG A 165 -14.52 -11.54 26.50
CA ARG A 165 -15.43 -12.60 26.98
C ARG A 165 -15.70 -13.66 25.91
N ARG A 166 -15.40 -13.35 24.64
CA ARG A 166 -15.69 -14.22 23.48
C ARG A 166 -14.59 -15.27 23.29
N ASN A 167 -14.92 -16.39 22.65
CA ASN A 167 -13.95 -17.41 22.23
C ASN A 167 -13.20 -17.00 20.95
N ALA A 168 -12.56 -15.82 20.96
CA ALA A 168 -11.87 -15.28 19.80
C ALA A 168 -10.53 -14.63 20.19
N ALA A 169 -9.56 -14.67 19.27
CA ALA A 169 -8.30 -13.96 19.43
C ALA A 169 -8.54 -12.45 19.51
N VAL A 170 -7.82 -11.77 20.39
CA VAL A 170 -8.02 -10.34 20.68
C VAL A 170 -6.77 -9.54 20.34
N THR A 171 -6.95 -8.38 19.70
CA THR A 171 -5.84 -7.48 19.39
C THR A 171 -5.35 -6.78 20.66
N VAL A 172 -4.09 -7.02 21.02
CA VAL A 172 -3.44 -6.50 22.23
C VAL A 172 -2.38 -5.45 21.94
N GLY A 173 -1.95 -5.31 20.70
CA GLY A 173 -0.96 -4.31 20.29
C GLY A 173 -1.07 -3.95 18.81
N ARG A 174 -0.59 -2.75 18.47
CA ARG A 174 -0.57 -2.19 17.12
C ARG A 174 0.68 -1.34 16.93
N ALA A 175 1.16 -1.26 15.70
CA ALA A 175 2.09 -0.21 15.27
C ALA A 175 1.34 0.79 14.39
N PRO A 176 1.83 2.03 14.25
CA PRO A 176 1.34 2.91 13.21
C PRO A 176 1.48 2.25 11.84
N THR A 177 0.65 2.68 10.88
CA THR A 177 0.86 2.34 9.48
C THR A 177 2.19 2.95 9.04
N ILE A 178 3.05 2.15 8.41
CA ILE A 178 4.39 2.57 8.02
C ILE A 178 4.56 2.28 6.53
N GLU A 179 4.98 3.28 5.78
CA GLU A 179 5.50 3.10 4.43
C GLU A 179 6.99 2.81 4.52
N THR A 180 7.43 1.81 3.78
CA THR A 180 8.85 1.47 3.70
C THR A 180 9.26 1.30 2.25
N PRO A 181 10.47 1.74 1.88
CA PRO A 181 11.09 1.30 0.64
C PRO A 181 11.37 -0.22 0.68
N ALA A 182 11.81 -0.76 -0.45
CA ALA A 182 12.33 -2.10 -0.53
C ALA A 182 13.47 -2.33 0.49
N GLY A 183 13.62 -3.56 0.98
CA GLY A 183 14.68 -3.94 1.91
C GLY A 183 14.19 -4.21 3.33
N ARG A 184 15.09 -4.02 4.31
CA ARG A 184 14.85 -4.36 5.72
C ARG A 184 14.49 -3.11 6.53
N ARG A 185 13.46 -3.20 7.38
CA ARG A 185 13.14 -2.18 8.37
C ARG A 185 12.83 -2.79 9.73
N THR A 186 13.06 -2.01 10.78
CA THR A 186 12.72 -2.37 12.14
C THR A 186 11.86 -1.27 12.75
N TYR A 187 10.74 -1.64 13.37
CA TYR A 187 9.89 -0.71 14.10
C TYR A 187 9.41 -1.32 15.41
N THR A 188 8.88 -0.48 16.29
CA THR A 188 8.39 -0.91 17.62
C THR A 188 6.89 -1.06 17.59
N VAL A 189 6.41 -2.23 18.01
CA VAL A 189 4.99 -2.49 18.24
C VAL A 189 4.69 -2.31 19.72
N ARG A 190 3.68 -1.49 20.03
CA ARG A 190 3.27 -1.21 21.41
C ARG A 190 1.97 -1.94 21.74
N PHE A 191 1.86 -2.35 23.00
CA PHE A 191 0.60 -2.86 23.53
C PHE A 191 -0.40 -1.71 23.70
N THR A 192 -1.69 -2.00 23.56
CA THR A 192 -2.73 -1.04 23.92
C THR A 192 -2.69 -0.79 25.43
N LYS A 193 -3.07 0.41 25.89
CA LYS A 193 -3.09 0.75 27.33
C LYS A 193 -3.90 -0.29 28.14
N LYS A 194 -5.06 -0.71 27.62
CA LYS A 194 -5.91 -1.75 28.22
C LYS A 194 -5.16 -3.09 28.33
N ALA A 195 -4.53 -3.55 27.25
CA ALA A 195 -3.81 -4.81 27.25
C ALA A 195 -2.60 -4.78 28.18
N ALA A 196 -1.80 -3.72 28.14
CA ALA A 196 -0.64 -3.55 29.01
C ALA A 196 -1.02 -3.65 30.50
N ARG A 197 -2.08 -2.94 30.91
CA ARG A 197 -2.60 -2.98 32.29
C ARG A 197 -3.09 -4.38 32.70
N ARG A 198 -3.84 -5.07 31.82
CA ARG A 198 -4.42 -6.39 32.11
C ARG A 198 -3.39 -7.51 32.11
N LEU A 199 -2.36 -7.40 31.27
CA LEU A 199 -1.31 -8.40 31.11
C LEU A 199 -0.12 -8.22 32.07
N ARG A 200 -0.09 -7.16 32.90
CA ARG A 200 1.02 -6.86 33.81
C ARG A 200 1.38 -7.98 34.81
N ARG A 201 0.41 -8.83 35.15
CA ARG A 201 0.57 -9.96 36.08
C ARG A 201 0.92 -11.27 35.37
N ALA A 202 0.98 -11.28 34.04
CA ALA A 202 1.37 -12.47 33.29
C ALA A 202 2.86 -12.77 33.48
N ARG A 203 3.19 -14.05 33.70
CA ARG A 203 4.59 -14.53 33.77
C ARG A 203 5.13 -14.95 32.40
N SER A 204 4.25 -15.35 31.49
CA SER A 204 4.61 -15.58 30.09
C SER A 204 3.39 -15.41 29.20
N LEU A 205 3.61 -15.01 27.95
CA LEU A 205 2.53 -14.83 26.96
C LEU A 205 2.96 -15.39 25.61
N ARG A 206 2.05 -16.13 24.97
CA ARG A 206 2.13 -16.48 23.55
C ARG A 206 1.36 -15.44 22.76
N LEU A 207 2.02 -14.78 21.82
CA LEU A 207 1.45 -13.73 21.00
C LEU A 207 1.67 -14.05 19.53
N THR A 208 0.72 -13.66 18.68
CA THR A 208 0.85 -13.76 17.23
C THR A 208 0.94 -12.37 16.63
N VAL A 209 2.08 -12.07 16.04
CA VAL A 209 2.30 -10.86 15.24
C VAL A 209 1.75 -11.14 13.85
N VAL A 210 0.85 -10.27 13.38
CA VAL A 210 0.26 -10.31 12.05
C VAL A 210 0.63 -9.01 11.34
N VAL A 211 1.37 -9.14 10.25
CA VAL A 211 1.78 -8.01 9.41
C VAL A 211 1.10 -8.18 8.06
N THR A 212 0.27 -7.21 7.69
CA THR A 212 -0.29 -7.09 6.34
C THR A 212 0.52 -6.03 5.60
N ALA A 213 1.02 -6.38 4.42
CA ALA A 213 1.76 -5.49 3.56
C ALA A 213 1.04 -5.36 2.21
N SER A 214 0.86 -4.13 1.74
CA SER A 214 0.38 -3.80 0.40
C SER A 214 1.48 -3.04 -0.34
N GLY A 215 1.68 -3.33 -1.63
CA GLY A 215 2.61 -2.60 -2.48
C GLY A 215 1.87 -1.98 -3.66
N GLU A 216 2.54 -1.10 -4.39
CA GLU A 216 2.02 -0.52 -5.62
C GLU A 216 1.62 -1.64 -6.59
N ASN A 217 0.35 -1.68 -6.97
CA ASN A 217 -0.26 -2.69 -7.84
C ASN A 217 -0.11 -4.15 -7.37
N ALA A 218 0.07 -4.37 -6.07
CA ALA A 218 0.23 -5.69 -5.49
C ALA A 218 -0.96 -6.08 -4.61
N ALA A 219 -1.51 -7.27 -4.83
CA ALA A 219 -2.41 -7.89 -3.86
C ALA A 219 -1.76 -7.92 -2.46
N ALA A 220 -2.53 -7.54 -1.44
CA ALA A 220 -2.03 -7.50 -0.06
C ALA A 220 -1.53 -8.88 0.38
N ARG A 221 -0.34 -8.93 0.98
CA ARG A 221 0.22 -10.14 1.56
C ARG A 221 0.25 -10.06 3.08
N THR A 222 -0.05 -11.18 3.73
CA THR A 222 -0.05 -11.26 5.19
C THR A 222 1.01 -12.26 5.64
N ALA A 223 1.88 -11.83 6.56
CA ALA A 223 2.83 -12.69 7.25
C ALA A 223 2.45 -12.81 8.73
N ARG A 224 2.64 -14.00 9.30
CA ARG A 224 2.34 -14.29 10.71
C ARG A 224 3.56 -14.84 11.41
N LYS A 225 3.81 -14.38 12.64
CA LYS A 225 4.89 -14.88 13.50
C LYS A 225 4.41 -15.00 14.93
N THR A 226 4.45 -16.22 15.46
CA THR A 226 4.22 -16.44 16.89
C THR A 226 5.50 -16.20 17.68
N ILE A 227 5.37 -15.48 18.79
CA ILE A 227 6.44 -15.24 19.75
C ILE A 227 5.97 -15.59 21.17
N ARG A 228 6.93 -15.94 22.02
CA ARG A 228 6.72 -16.11 23.46
C ARG A 228 7.52 -15.06 24.20
N LEU A 229 6.84 -14.29 25.05
CA LEU A 229 7.46 -13.35 25.97
C LEU A 229 7.44 -13.98 27.38
N ARG A 230 8.53 -13.83 28.13
CA ARG A 230 8.70 -14.32 29.50
C ARG A 230 9.15 -13.16 30.38
#